data_AF-A0A8S0PSV2-F1
#
_entry.id   AF-A0A8S0PSV2-F1
#
_cell.length_a   1.000
_cell.length_b   1.000
_cell.length_c   1.000
_cell.angle_alpha   90.00
_cell.angle_beta   90.00
_cell.angle_gamma   90.00
#
_symmetry.space_group_name_H-M   'P 1'
#
loop_
_entity.id
_entity.type
_entity.pdbx_description
1 polymer ?
#
loop_
_entity_poly.entity_id
_entity_poly.type
_entity_poly.pdbx_seq_one_letter_code
_entity_poly.pdbx_strand_id
1 'polypeptide(L)'
;MASTTEPTNLKKEEEEEDDSKPGAEDEDTGAQVAPIVKLQEVAVTTGEENEDVLLDLKAKLYRFDKEGNQWKERGVGTLKLLKHKESDKIRLVMRQNKTLKICANHLVLPTMTVQEHQGNDKSCVWHAADFADGELKEETFAIRFASVESELLLFIYSVLYL
;
A
#
# COMPACT_ATOMS: atom_id res chain seq x y z
N MET A 1 42.45 -26.76 47.69
CA MET A 1 42.92 -25.45 48.16
C MET A 1 42.67 -24.48 47.01
N ALA A 2 41.70 -23.57 47.07
CA ALA A 2 41.75 -22.27 47.77
C ALA A 2 43.03 -21.50 47.40
N SER A 3 43.06 -20.25 46.98
CA SER A 3 42.08 -19.19 46.82
C SER A 3 42.79 -18.09 45.99
N THR A 4 42.03 -17.37 45.15
CA THR A 4 42.00 -15.90 44.97
C THR A 4 43.27 -15.06 45.24
N THR A 5 43.62 -14.14 44.32
CA THR A 5 43.69 -12.65 44.51
C THR A 5 44.37 -11.94 43.32
N GLU A 6 43.64 -11.06 42.63
CA GLU A 6 44.12 -9.78 42.07
C GLU A 6 44.29 -8.76 43.24
N PRO A 7 45.06 -7.62 43.17
CA PRO A 7 44.94 -6.53 42.18
C PRO A 7 46.27 -5.77 41.85
N THR A 8 46.39 -4.95 40.79
CA THR A 8 46.25 -3.47 40.71
C THR A 8 47.07 -3.02 39.47
N ASN A 9 46.54 -2.33 38.45
CA ASN A 9 46.18 -0.91 38.27
C ASN A 9 47.30 0.03 37.73
N LEU A 10 46.91 0.83 36.71
CA LEU A 10 47.51 2.04 36.09
C LEU A 10 48.56 1.79 34.98
N LYS A 11 48.39 2.27 33.73
CA LYS A 11 47.80 3.54 33.28
C LYS A 11 47.01 3.38 31.96
N LYS A 12 45.87 4.07 31.89
CA LYS A 12 45.14 4.41 30.66
C LYS A 12 45.88 5.58 30.00
N GLU A 13 46.18 5.45 28.72
CA GLU A 13 46.39 6.58 27.82
C GLU A 13 45.15 6.64 26.92
N GLU A 14 44.48 7.77 26.98
CA GLU A 14 43.34 8.15 26.15
C GLU A 14 43.88 8.60 24.79
N GLU A 15 43.59 7.84 23.74
CA GLU A 15 43.62 8.35 22.38
C GLU A 15 42.17 8.39 21.89
N GLU A 16 41.59 9.58 21.98
CA GLU A 16 40.35 9.95 21.29
C GLU A 16 40.66 10.00 19.78
N GLU A 17 40.38 8.92 19.07
CA GLU A 17 40.26 8.97 17.61
C GLU A 17 38.84 9.43 17.26
N ASP A 18 38.68 10.75 17.24
CA ASP A 18 37.61 11.45 16.54
C ASP A 18 37.81 11.24 15.02
N ASP A 19 37.39 10.09 14.50
CA ASP A 19 37.13 9.94 13.06
C ASP A 19 35.66 10.26 12.80
N SER A 20 35.36 11.55 12.97
CA SER A 20 34.23 12.21 12.32
C SER A 20 34.32 11.96 10.82
N LYS A 21 33.72 10.86 10.34
CA LYS A 21 33.44 10.66 8.92
C LYS A 21 32.78 11.94 8.42
N PRO A 22 33.39 12.67 7.46
CA PRO A 22 32.69 13.76 6.81
C PRO A 22 31.45 13.12 6.21
N GLY A 23 30.27 13.59 6.64
CA GLY A 23 29.07 13.40 5.84
C GLY A 23 29.44 13.82 4.43
N ALA A 24 29.07 13.02 3.43
CA ALA A 24 29.17 13.43 2.05
C ALA A 24 28.43 14.77 1.95
N GLU A 25 29.18 15.85 2.04
CA GLU A 25 28.72 17.16 1.66
C GLU A 25 28.30 16.96 0.22
N ASP A 26 27.01 17.09 -0.05
CA ASP A 26 26.51 17.18 -1.41
C ASP A 26 27.33 18.29 -2.06
N GLU A 27 28.38 17.91 -2.82
CA GLU A 27 29.16 18.84 -3.62
C GLU A 27 28.17 19.40 -4.65
N ASP A 28 27.57 20.54 -4.28
CA ASP A 28 26.84 21.37 -5.20
C ASP A 28 27.85 21.87 -6.24
N THR A 29 27.98 21.10 -7.32
CA THR A 29 28.86 21.38 -8.45
C THR A 29 28.60 22.75 -9.10
N GLY A 30 27.57 23.49 -8.67
CA GLY A 30 27.18 24.77 -9.26
C GLY A 30 26.66 24.62 -10.68
N ALA A 31 26.40 23.38 -11.12
CA ALA A 31 25.95 23.08 -12.45
C ALA A 31 24.51 23.58 -12.64
N GLN A 32 24.36 24.66 -13.39
CA GLN A 32 23.03 25.15 -13.77
C GLN A 32 22.41 24.20 -14.80
N VAL A 33 21.49 23.35 -14.33
CA VAL A 33 20.71 22.47 -15.20
C VAL A 33 19.60 23.29 -15.84
N ALA A 34 19.77 23.64 -17.12
CA ALA A 34 18.72 24.26 -17.91
C ALA A 34 17.55 23.26 -18.09
N PRO A 35 16.28 23.70 -17.92
CA PRO A 35 15.14 22.83 -18.12
C PRO A 35 15.11 22.26 -19.55
N ILE A 36 15.21 20.94 -19.69
CA ILE A 36 15.15 20.26 -21.00
C ILE A 36 13.78 20.44 -21.64
N VAL A 37 12.72 20.49 -20.81
CA VAL A 37 11.33 20.63 -21.26
C VAL A 37 10.60 21.63 -20.37
N LYS A 38 9.83 22.52 -20.97
CA LYS A 38 8.86 23.37 -20.27
C LYS A 38 7.54 22.61 -20.17
N LEU A 39 7.18 22.19 -18.96
CA LEU A 39 5.88 21.58 -18.71
C LEU A 39 4.83 22.69 -18.57
N GLN A 40 3.64 22.45 -19.13
CA GLN A 40 2.47 23.26 -18.88
C GLN A 40 1.66 22.61 -17.76
N GLU A 41 1.10 23.43 -16.88
CA GLU A 41 0.13 22.95 -15.92
C GLU A 41 -1.14 22.51 -16.67
N VAL A 42 -1.61 21.31 -16.37
CA VAL A 42 -2.81 20.73 -16.97
C VAL A 42 -3.76 20.36 -15.84
N ALA A 43 -5.02 20.77 -15.97
CA ALA A 43 -6.06 20.34 -15.05
C ALA A 43 -6.25 18.81 -15.19
N VAL A 44 -6.05 18.10 -14.08
CA VAL A 44 -6.23 16.64 -14.01
C VAL A 44 -7.50 16.31 -13.27
N THR A 45 -8.31 15.43 -13.86
CA THR A 45 -9.50 14.84 -13.22
C THR A 45 -9.13 13.49 -12.61
N THR A 46 -9.80 13.12 -11.52
CA THR A 46 -9.59 11.80 -10.88
C THR A 46 -10.36 10.70 -11.60
N GLY A 47 -11.43 11.07 -12.32
CA GLY A 47 -12.38 10.14 -12.92
C GLY A 47 -13.36 9.55 -11.90
N GLU A 48 -13.46 10.14 -10.70
CA GLU A 48 -14.30 9.73 -9.57
C GLU A 48 -15.40 10.78 -9.26
N GLU A 49 -15.55 11.84 -10.08
CA GLU A 49 -16.39 13.02 -9.79
C GLU A 49 -17.90 12.72 -9.82
N ASN A 50 -18.30 11.69 -10.58
CA ASN A 50 -19.70 11.27 -10.75
C ASN A 50 -20.10 10.14 -9.79
N GLU A 51 -19.34 9.96 -8.72
CA GLU A 51 -19.53 8.86 -7.77
C GLU A 51 -19.59 9.36 -6.33
N ASP A 52 -20.34 8.66 -5.51
CA ASP A 52 -20.42 8.87 -4.07
C ASP A 52 -19.55 7.85 -3.34
N VAL A 53 -18.80 8.31 -2.34
CA VAL A 53 -17.94 7.45 -1.52
C VAL A 53 -18.81 6.74 -0.49
N LEU A 54 -18.87 5.41 -0.59
CA LEU A 54 -19.60 4.56 0.34
C LEU A 54 -18.70 4.05 1.48
N LEU A 55 -17.41 3.87 1.18
CA LEU A 55 -16.39 3.35 2.10
C LEU A 55 -15.04 3.99 1.74
N ASP A 56 -14.24 4.32 2.74
CA ASP A 56 -12.86 4.84 2.58
C ASP A 56 -11.99 4.28 3.71
N LEU A 57 -11.07 3.35 3.37
CA LEU A 57 -10.26 2.64 4.34
C LEU A 57 -8.80 2.54 3.92
N LYS A 58 -7.91 2.62 4.90
CA LYS A 58 -6.49 2.30 4.71
C LYS A 58 -6.29 0.79 4.72
N ALA A 59 -5.59 0.30 3.72
CA ALA A 59 -5.36 -1.12 3.55
C ALA A 59 -4.05 -1.43 2.83
N LYS A 60 -3.65 -2.70 2.90
CA LYS A 60 -2.60 -3.30 2.09
C LYS A 60 -3.22 -4.40 1.22
N LEU A 61 -3.04 -4.28 -0.09
CA LEU A 61 -3.54 -5.20 -1.10
C LEU A 61 -2.43 -6.11 -1.59
N TYR A 62 -2.77 -7.38 -1.75
CA TYR A 62 -1.97 -8.43 -2.33
C TYR A 62 -2.70 -9.04 -3.52
N ARG A 63 -1.93 -9.52 -4.49
CA ARG A 63 -2.40 -10.25 -5.66
C ARG A 63 -1.75 -11.62 -5.68
N PHE A 64 -2.55 -12.66 -5.90
CA PHE A 64 -2.04 -14.02 -6.01
C PHE A 64 -1.31 -14.23 -7.34
N ASP A 65 -0.05 -14.65 -7.26
CA ASP A 65 0.76 -15.02 -8.41
C ASP A 65 0.56 -16.51 -8.71
N LYS A 66 -0.24 -16.83 -9.73
CA LYS A 66 -0.58 -18.22 -10.08
C LYS A 66 0.63 -19.06 -10.45
N GLU A 67 1.58 -18.48 -11.19
CA GLU A 67 2.81 -19.17 -11.62
C GLU A 67 3.74 -19.48 -10.44
N GLY A 68 3.93 -18.49 -9.55
CA GLY A 68 4.77 -18.64 -8.36
C GLY A 68 4.07 -19.27 -7.15
N ASN A 69 2.77 -19.56 -7.25
CA ASN A 69 1.91 -20.04 -6.17
C ASN A 69 2.09 -19.24 -4.85
N GLN A 70 2.10 -17.91 -4.94
CA GLN A 70 2.44 -17.04 -3.81
C GLN A 70 1.68 -15.70 -3.84
N TRP A 71 1.48 -15.09 -2.68
CA TRP A 71 0.95 -13.74 -2.58
C TRP A 71 2.04 -12.69 -2.82
N LYS A 72 1.80 -11.76 -3.75
CA LYS A 72 2.67 -10.60 -4.00
C LYS A 72 1.97 -9.32 -3.56
N GLU A 73 2.71 -8.42 -2.89
CA GLU A 73 2.16 -7.09 -2.55
C GLU A 73 1.85 -6.33 -3.85
N ARG A 74 0.63 -5.77 -3.93
CA ARG A 74 0.15 -5.00 -5.08
C ARG A 74 0.09 -3.51 -4.77
N GLY A 75 -0.23 -3.14 -3.53
CA GLY A 75 -0.22 -1.75 -3.12
C GLY A 75 -0.57 -1.54 -1.65
N VAL A 76 -0.10 -0.42 -1.10
CA VAL A 76 -0.48 0.08 0.22
C VAL A 76 -1.08 1.46 0.04
N GLY A 77 -2.31 1.67 0.52
CA GLY A 77 -2.95 2.96 0.44
C GLY A 77 -4.42 2.93 0.79
N THR A 78 -5.19 3.77 0.12
CA THR A 78 -6.61 3.97 0.41
C THR A 78 -7.46 3.19 -0.59
N LEU A 79 -8.31 2.31 -0.06
CA LEU A 79 -9.39 1.66 -0.78
C LEU A 79 -10.66 2.48 -0.61
N LYS A 80 -11.39 2.65 -1.71
CA LYS A 80 -12.73 3.20 -1.72
C LYS A 80 -13.72 2.26 -2.39
N LEU A 81 -14.94 2.25 -1.88
CA LEU A 81 -16.10 1.79 -2.63
C LEU A 81 -16.86 3.01 -3.13
N LEU A 82 -17.04 3.10 -4.44
CA LEU A 82 -17.61 4.24 -5.14
C LEU A 82 -18.89 3.82 -5.84
N LYS A 83 -19.97 4.55 -5.63
CA LYS A 83 -21.27 4.33 -6.28
C LYS A 83 -21.52 5.39 -7.34
N HIS A 84 -21.75 4.98 -8.58
CA HIS A 84 -22.08 5.91 -9.66
C HIS A 84 -23.47 6.54 -9.45
N LYS A 85 -23.54 7.87 -9.50
CA LYS A 85 -24.75 8.65 -9.21
C LYS A 85 -25.95 8.34 -10.11
N GLU A 86 -25.68 7.97 -11.37
CA GLU A 86 -26.75 7.71 -12.34
C GLU A 86 -27.05 6.22 -12.58
N SER A 87 -26.05 5.35 -12.45
CA SER A 87 -26.19 3.94 -12.83
C SER A 87 -26.30 3.01 -11.63
N ASP A 88 -26.13 3.56 -10.42
CA ASP A 88 -26.05 2.86 -9.14
C ASP A 88 -24.98 1.76 -9.06
N LYS A 89 -24.15 1.60 -10.10
CA LYS A 89 -23.05 0.64 -10.13
C LYS A 89 -22.02 1.01 -9.08
N ILE A 90 -21.53 -0.01 -8.39
CA ILE A 90 -20.49 0.14 -7.37
C ILE A 90 -19.19 -0.43 -7.91
N ARG A 91 -18.09 0.31 -7.73
CA ARG A 91 -16.74 -0.17 -8.01
C ARG A 91 -15.84 -0.01 -6.79
N LEU A 92 -14.87 -0.90 -6.71
CA LEU A 92 -13.74 -0.81 -5.80
C LEU A 92 -12.60 -0.12 -6.53
N VAL A 93 -12.09 0.97 -5.95
CA VAL A 93 -10.89 1.66 -6.44
C VAL A 93 -9.90 1.75 -5.27
N MET A 94 -8.66 1.34 -5.50
CA MET A 94 -7.59 1.50 -4.53
C MET A 94 -6.39 2.21 -5.16
N ARG A 95 -5.86 3.21 -4.46
CA ARG A 95 -4.66 3.96 -4.89
C ARG A 95 -3.54 3.81 -3.88
N GLN A 96 -2.32 3.67 -4.39
CA GLN A 96 -1.10 3.61 -3.59
C GLN A 96 -0.81 4.97 -2.93
N ASN A 97 -0.31 4.92 -1.70
CA ASN A 97 0.22 6.09 -1.01
C ASN A 97 1.37 6.72 -1.81
N LYS A 98 1.48 8.05 -1.77
CA LYS A 98 2.51 8.87 -2.43
C LYS A 98 2.41 8.90 -3.96
N THR A 99 2.37 7.74 -4.63
CA THR A 99 2.37 7.66 -6.10
C THR A 99 0.99 7.89 -6.70
N LEU A 100 -0.08 7.68 -5.93
CA LEU A 100 -1.48 7.76 -6.34
C LEU A 100 -1.86 6.84 -7.51
N LYS A 101 -0.97 5.90 -7.87
CA LYS A 101 -1.21 4.88 -8.88
C LYS A 101 -2.34 3.97 -8.43
N ILE A 102 -3.25 3.67 -9.35
CA ILE A 102 -4.32 2.71 -9.13
C ILE A 102 -3.69 1.31 -9.00
N CYS A 103 -4.07 0.57 -7.97
CA CYS A 103 -3.62 -0.81 -7.74
C CYS A 103 -4.77 -1.81 -7.67
N ALA A 104 -6.02 -1.33 -7.67
CA ALA A 104 -7.24 -2.09 -7.97
C ALA A 104 -8.31 -1.14 -8.54
N ASN A 105 -9.05 -1.60 -9.55
CA ASN A 105 -10.19 -0.90 -10.15
C ASN A 105 -11.10 -1.93 -10.83
N HIS A 106 -12.18 -2.32 -10.15
CA HIS A 106 -13.17 -3.28 -10.68
C HIS A 106 -14.56 -3.03 -10.14
N LEU A 107 -15.58 -3.49 -10.87
CA LEU A 107 -16.96 -3.49 -10.41
C LEU A 107 -17.15 -4.48 -9.26
N VAL A 108 -17.97 -4.09 -8.28
CA VAL A 108 -18.48 -5.02 -7.26
C VAL A 108 -19.74 -5.66 -7.83
N LEU A 109 -19.65 -6.95 -8.16
CA LEU A 109 -20.75 -7.70 -8.75
C LEU A 109 -21.50 -8.51 -7.69
N PRO A 110 -22.81 -8.76 -7.84
CA PRO A 110 -23.58 -9.60 -6.92
C PRO A 110 -23.06 -11.03 -6.79
N THR A 111 -22.35 -11.52 -7.81
CA THR A 111 -21.74 -12.84 -7.83
C THR A 111 -20.36 -12.88 -7.15
N MET A 112 -19.85 -11.74 -6.68
CA MET A 112 -18.53 -11.67 -6.06
C MET A 112 -18.61 -12.20 -4.62
N THR A 113 -17.80 -13.22 -4.32
CA THR A 113 -17.70 -13.79 -2.98
C THR A 113 -16.45 -13.25 -2.30
N VAL A 114 -16.66 -12.58 -1.17
CA VAL A 114 -15.57 -12.18 -0.27
C VAL A 114 -15.51 -13.17 0.88
N GLN A 115 -14.32 -13.69 1.15
CA GLN A 115 -14.09 -14.69 2.20
C GLN A 115 -13.04 -14.20 3.18
N GLU A 116 -13.18 -14.52 4.46
CA GLU A 116 -12.09 -14.31 5.41
C GLU A 116 -10.86 -15.11 4.99
N HIS A 117 -9.69 -14.50 5.11
CA HIS A 117 -8.45 -15.21 4.85
C HIS A 117 -8.19 -16.17 6.02
N GLN A 118 -8.03 -17.46 5.74
CA GLN A 118 -7.79 -18.47 6.78
C GLN A 118 -6.61 -18.06 7.68
N GLY A 119 -6.86 -18.01 9.00
CA GLY A 119 -5.86 -17.63 10.00
C GLY A 119 -5.53 -16.14 10.10
N ASN A 120 -6.27 -15.24 9.43
CA ASN A 120 -6.10 -13.79 9.53
C ASN A 120 -7.46 -13.06 9.49
N ASP A 121 -8.00 -12.76 10.67
CA ASP A 121 -9.25 -12.05 10.88
C ASP A 121 -9.27 -10.61 10.30
N LYS A 122 -8.10 -10.00 10.09
CA LYS A 122 -7.97 -8.68 9.47
C LYS A 122 -7.92 -8.70 7.94
N SER A 123 -8.00 -9.89 7.34
CA SER A 123 -7.80 -10.05 5.91
C SER A 123 -8.93 -10.78 5.24
N CYS A 124 -9.28 -10.36 4.04
CA CYS A 124 -10.25 -11.06 3.20
C CYS A 124 -9.72 -11.26 1.79
N VAL A 125 -10.31 -12.24 1.10
CA VAL A 125 -9.92 -12.74 -0.22
C VAL A 125 -11.12 -12.70 -1.15
N TRP A 126 -10.91 -12.30 -2.40
CA TRP A 126 -11.93 -12.36 -3.45
C TRP A 126 -11.29 -12.48 -4.83
N HIS A 127 -12.13 -12.75 -5.83
CA HIS A 127 -11.76 -12.77 -7.24
C HIS A 127 -12.46 -11.64 -7.98
N ALA A 128 -11.78 -11.00 -8.94
CA ALA A 128 -12.35 -9.93 -9.74
C ALA A 128 -11.67 -9.78 -11.11
N ALA A 129 -12.45 -9.30 -12.08
CA ALA A 129 -11.95 -8.79 -13.35
C ALA A 129 -11.51 -7.32 -13.16
N ASP A 130 -10.21 -7.10 -13.01
CA ASP A 130 -9.59 -5.84 -12.60
C ASP A 130 -8.95 -5.06 -13.76
N PHE A 131 -9.02 -3.73 -13.71
CA PHE A 131 -8.55 -2.82 -14.75
C PHE A 131 -7.45 -1.85 -14.25
N ALA A 132 -6.76 -2.14 -13.14
CA ALA A 132 -5.75 -1.22 -12.59
C ALA A 132 -4.58 -0.93 -13.54
N ASP A 133 -4.25 -1.87 -14.44
CA ASP A 133 -3.12 -1.75 -15.37
C ASP A 133 -3.54 -1.21 -16.76
N GLY A 134 -4.79 -0.79 -16.94
CA GLY A 134 -5.32 -0.33 -18.24
C GLY A 134 -5.77 -1.46 -19.18
N GLU A 135 -5.81 -2.70 -18.69
CA GLU A 135 -6.36 -3.86 -19.37
C GLU A 135 -7.13 -4.74 -18.37
N LEU A 136 -8.15 -5.46 -18.84
CA LEU A 136 -8.99 -6.29 -17.97
C LEU A 136 -8.30 -7.63 -17.67
N LYS A 137 -8.08 -7.93 -16.38
CA LYS A 137 -7.39 -9.14 -15.90
C LYS A 137 -8.18 -9.84 -14.81
N GLU A 138 -8.26 -11.17 -14.89
CA GLU A 138 -8.79 -12.01 -13.81
C GLU A 138 -7.75 -12.16 -12.69
N GLU A 139 -8.03 -11.50 -11.57
CA GLU A 139 -7.13 -11.43 -10.42
C GLU A 139 -7.75 -12.07 -9.19
N THR A 140 -6.91 -12.68 -8.36
CA THR A 140 -7.27 -13.09 -7.00
C THR A 140 -6.59 -12.13 -6.04
N PHE A 141 -7.39 -11.43 -5.25
CA PHE A 141 -6.91 -10.44 -4.29
C PHE A 141 -7.01 -10.94 -2.87
N ALA A 142 -6.05 -10.53 -2.05
CA ALA A 142 -6.18 -10.54 -0.60
C ALA A 142 -5.91 -9.13 -0.11
N ILE A 143 -6.73 -8.64 0.81
CA ILE A 143 -6.55 -7.33 1.42
C ILE A 143 -6.42 -7.48 2.92
N ARG A 144 -5.59 -6.64 3.53
CA ARG A 144 -5.43 -6.55 4.98
C ARG A 144 -5.75 -5.13 5.44
N PHE A 145 -6.64 -5.03 6.42
CA PHE A 145 -6.99 -3.77 7.07
C PHE A 145 -6.15 -3.56 8.33
N ALA A 146 -6.05 -2.30 8.78
CA ALA A 146 -5.34 -1.97 10.01
C ALA A 146 -6.12 -2.43 11.26
N SER A 147 -7.45 -2.27 11.24
CA SER A 147 -8.37 -2.74 12.28
C SER A 147 -8.85 -4.17 12.03
N VAL A 148 -9.36 -4.80 13.08
CA VAL A 148 -9.93 -6.17 13.07
C VAL A 148 -11.34 -6.20 12.48
N GLU A 149 -12.02 -5.06 12.45
CA GLU A 149 -13.32 -4.95 11.79
C GLU A 149 -13.10 -4.94 10.27
N SER A 150 -13.43 -6.07 9.63
CA SER A 150 -13.46 -6.18 8.17
C SER A 150 -14.71 -5.47 7.64
N GLU A 151 -14.70 -4.14 7.73
CA GLU A 151 -15.78 -3.26 7.27
C GLU A 151 -16.15 -3.54 5.80
N LEU A 152 -15.19 -3.98 4.98
CA LEU A 152 -15.45 -4.37 3.60
C LEU A 152 -16.37 -5.60 3.49
N LEU A 153 -16.16 -6.63 4.31
CA LEU A 153 -17.02 -7.81 4.34
C LEU A 153 -18.44 -7.40 4.76
N LEU A 154 -18.56 -6.68 5.88
CA LEU A 154 -19.85 -6.21 6.39
C LEU A 154 -20.57 -5.32 5.38
N PHE A 155 -19.85 -4.42 4.72
CA PHE A 155 -20.42 -3.52 3.73
C PHE A 155 -20.90 -4.27 2.49
N ILE A 156 -20.08 -5.18 1.95
CA ILE A 156 -20.48 -5.98 0.78
C ILE A 156 -21.68 -6.87 1.12
N TYR A 157 -21.73 -7.47 2.31
CA TYR A 157 -22.92 -8.19 2.76
C TYR A 157 -24.14 -7.26 2.89
N SER A 158 -23.99 -6.05 3.43
CA SER A 158 -25.09 -5.10 3.49
C SER A 158 -25.59 -4.71 2.10
N VAL A 159 -24.71 -4.50 1.13
CA VAL A 159 -25.09 -4.01 -0.20
C VAL A 159 -25.65 -5.11 -1.09
N LEU A 160 -25.15 -6.35 -0.97
CA LEU A 160 -25.60 -7.46 -1.80
C LEU A 160 -26.92 -8.10 -1.31
N TYR A 161 -27.34 -7.82 -0.08
CA TYR A 161 -28.51 -8.44 0.55
C TYR A 161 -29.61 -7.42 0.96
N LEU A 162 -29.51 -6.17 0.50
CA LEU A 162 -30.59 -5.17 0.51
C LEU A 162 -31.27 -5.11 -0.86
#